data_AF-A0A535FC21-F1
#
_entry.id   AF-A0A535FC21-F1
#
_cell.length_a   1.000
_cell.length_b   1.000
_cell.length_c   1.000
_cell.angle_alpha   90.00
_cell.angle_beta   90.00
_cell.angle_gamma   90.00
#
_symmetry.space_group_name_H-M   'P 1'
#
loop_
_entity.id
_entity.type
_entity.pdbx_description
1 polymer ?
#
loop_
_entity_poly.entity_id
_entity_poly.type
_entity_poly.pdbx_seq_one_letter_code
_entity_poly.pdbx_strand_id
1 'polypeptide(L)'
;MNNTVNALSNLNKAVSLLQQNATKIGLTVAALLVAVYAVSIMLNNDNSPAARTERWEKLKRVFICAVIIAATGAFIQLATGLGGMI
;
A
#
# COMPACT_ATOMS: atom_id res chain seq x y z
N MET A 1 -11.09 38.53 -13.07
CA MET A 1 -10.30 37.86 -12.00
C MET A 1 -10.83 36.47 -11.60
N ASN A 2 -12.03 36.03 -12.03
CA ASN A 2 -12.58 34.72 -11.64
C ASN A 2 -12.01 33.50 -12.40
N ASN A 3 -11.54 33.68 -13.64
CA ASN A 3 -11.10 32.55 -14.47
C ASN A 3 -9.82 31.87 -13.95
N THR A 4 -8.89 32.66 -13.40
CA THR A 4 -7.61 32.15 -12.88
C THR A 4 -7.79 31.37 -11.57
N VAL A 5 -8.71 31.81 -10.71
CA VAL A 5 -9.06 31.12 -9.46
C VAL A 5 -9.75 29.79 -9.75
N ASN A 6 -10.64 29.77 -10.75
CA ASN A 6 -11.29 28.54 -11.21
C ASN A 6 -10.30 27.56 -11.84
N ALA A 7 -9.37 28.05 -12.66
CA ALA A 7 -8.32 27.23 -13.25
C ALA A 7 -7.43 26.59 -12.18
N LEU A 8 -7.00 27.37 -11.17
CA LEU A 8 -6.15 26.87 -10.08
C LEU A 8 -6.87 25.84 -9.21
N SER A 9 -8.16 26.07 -8.92
CA SER A 9 -9.00 25.11 -8.17
C SER A 9 -9.16 23.78 -8.91
N ASN A 10 -9.40 23.83 -10.23
CA ASN A 10 -9.52 22.63 -11.06
C ASN A 10 -8.20 21.86 -11.17
N LEU A 11 -7.07 22.57 -11.26
CA LEU A 11 -5.74 21.97 -11.23
C LEU A 11 -5.48 21.26 -9.91
N ASN A 12 -5.84 21.88 -8.78
CA ASN A 12 -5.67 21.28 -7.46
C ASN A 12 -6.52 20.01 -7.29
N LYS A 13 -7.75 20.01 -7.81
CA LYS A 13 -8.60 18.82 -7.87
C LYS A 13 -8.00 17.71 -8.72
N ALA A 14 -7.48 18.04 -9.91
CA ALA A 14 -6.84 17.06 -10.79
C ALA A 14 -5.60 16.42 -10.12
N VAL A 15 -4.77 17.23 -9.46
CA VAL A 15 -3.60 16.75 -8.71
C VAL A 15 -4.02 15.85 -7.54
N SER A 16 -5.07 16.22 -6.80
CA SER A 16 -5.59 15.39 -5.69
C SER A 16 -6.10 14.02 -6.18
N LEU A 17 -6.81 13.99 -7.31
CA LEU A 17 -7.28 12.75 -7.93
C LEU A 17 -6.11 11.89 -8.43
N LEU A 18 -5.11 12.50 -9.05
CA LEU A 18 -3.89 11.81 -9.49
C LEU A 18 -3.14 11.22 -8.31
N GLN A 19 -3.00 11.94 -7.19
CA GLN A 19 -2.38 11.44 -5.97
C GLN A 19 -3.15 10.24 -5.41
N GLN A 20 -4.49 10.32 -5.30
CA GLN A 20 -5.29 9.19 -4.83
C GLN A 20 -5.11 7.94 -5.71
N ASN A 21 -5.11 8.10 -7.03
CA ASN A 21 -4.92 6.99 -7.96
C ASN A 21 -3.50 6.42 -7.87
N ALA A 22 -2.48 7.27 -7.80
CA ALA A 22 -1.10 6.84 -7.61
C ALA A 22 -0.90 6.08 -6.30
N THR A 23 -1.52 6.54 -5.20
CA THR A 23 -1.46 5.85 -3.90
C THR A 23 -2.15 4.48 -3.96
N LYS A 24 -3.32 4.38 -4.60
CA LYS A 24 -4.01 3.08 -4.78
C LYS A 24 -3.17 2.09 -5.58
N ILE A 25 -2.57 2.53 -6.69
CA ILE A 25 -1.70 1.70 -7.52
C ILE A 25 -0.46 1.27 -6.72
N GLY A 26 0.21 2.20 -6.04
CA GLY A 26 1.38 1.91 -5.22
C GLY A 26 1.09 0.91 -4.10
N LEU A 27 -0.05 1.06 -3.41
CA LEU A 27 -0.49 0.13 -2.37
C LEU A 27 -0.74 -1.28 -2.93
N THR A 28 -1.36 -1.36 -4.11
CA THR A 28 -1.64 -2.63 -4.78
C THR A 28 -0.35 -3.36 -5.19
N VAL A 29 0.61 -2.62 -5.76
CA VAL A 29 1.93 -3.17 -6.13
C VAL A 29 2.69 -3.64 -4.88
N ALA A 30 2.67 -2.86 -3.80
CA ALA A 30 3.30 -3.24 -2.53
C ALA A 30 2.70 -4.54 -1.96
N ALA A 31 1.37 -4.68 -1.98
CA ALA A 31 0.69 -5.90 -1.53
C ALA A 31 1.10 -7.12 -2.38
N LEU A 32 1.19 -6.96 -3.70
CA LEU A 32 1.66 -8.00 -4.63
C LEU A 32 3.10 -8.44 -4.32
N LEU A 33 4.01 -7.49 -4.08
CA LEU A 33 5.40 -7.80 -3.73
C LEU A 33 5.51 -8.57 -2.41
N VAL A 34 4.72 -8.21 -1.41
CA VAL A 34 4.66 -8.93 -0.14
C VAL A 34 4.16 -10.37 -0.35
N ALA A 35 3.14 -10.58 -1.19
CA ALA A 35 2.64 -11.91 -1.51
C ALA A 35 3.69 -12.76 -2.24
N VAL A 36 4.39 -12.20 -3.25
CA VAL A 36 5.46 -12.89 -3.98
C VAL A 36 6.60 -13.28 -3.02
N TYR A 37 7.00 -12.38 -2.12
CA TYR A 37 8.05 -12.66 -1.15
C TYR A 37 7.63 -13.71 -0.10
N ALA A 38 6.35 -13.72 0.30
CA ALA A 38 5.81 -14.77 1.18
C ALA A 38 5.88 -16.16 0.53
N VAL A 39 5.49 -16.25 -0.75
CA VAL A 39 5.56 -17.51 -1.52
C VAL A 39 7.00 -17.98 -1.70
N SER A 40 7.95 -17.08 -1.93
CA SER A 40 9.37 -17.46 -2.07
C SER A 40 9.95 -18.06 -0.79
N ILE A 41 9.55 -17.55 0.38
CA ILE A 41 9.94 -18.12 1.69
C ILE A 41 9.36 -19.53 1.86
N MET A 42 8.11 -19.74 1.43
CA MET A 42 7.44 -21.04 1.53
C MET A 42 8.01 -22.09 0.58
N LEU A 43 8.42 -21.70 -0.63
CA LEU A 43 9.00 -22.59 -1.63
C LEU A 43 10.46 -22.98 -1.33
N ASN A 44 11.10 -22.31 -0.38
CA ASN A 44 12.46 -22.66 0.02
C ASN A 44 12.44 -24.09 0.62
N ASN A 45 13.37 -24.96 0.23
CA ASN A 45 13.28 -26.41 0.53
C ASN A 45 14.30 -26.91 1.58
N ASP A 46 15.04 -25.99 2.20
CA ASP A 46 15.99 -26.27 3.28
C ASP A 46 15.28 -26.58 4.62
N ASN A 47 15.30 -27.86 5.02
CA ASN A 47 14.64 -28.36 6.23
C ASN A 47 15.53 -28.36 7.49
N SER A 48 16.70 -27.71 7.46
CA SER A 48 17.56 -27.64 8.64
C SER A 48 16.87 -26.87 9.80
N PRO A 49 17.19 -27.18 11.07
CA PRO A 49 16.65 -26.45 12.22
C PRO A 49 16.95 -24.94 12.17
N ALA A 50 18.12 -24.56 11.65
CA ALA A 50 18.51 -23.16 11.44
C ALA A 50 17.66 -22.47 10.36
N ALA A 51 17.41 -23.16 9.24
CA ALA A 51 16.56 -22.65 8.16
C ALA A 51 15.10 -22.47 8.59
N ARG A 52 14.58 -23.30 9.50
CA ARG A 52 13.23 -23.10 10.07
C ARG A 52 13.13 -21.82 10.88
N THR A 53 14.09 -21.52 11.75
CA THR A 53 14.09 -20.29 12.55
C THR A 53 14.20 -19.04 11.68
N GLU A 54 15.06 -19.07 10.66
CA GLU A 54 15.24 -17.97 9.72
C GLU A 54 13.98 -17.71 8.86
N ARG A 55 13.27 -18.77 8.45
CA ARG A 55 11.97 -18.63 7.76
C ARG A 55 10.93 -17.97 8.64
N TRP A 56 10.85 -18.33 9.91
CA TRP A 56 9.92 -17.73 10.86
C TRP A 56 10.19 -16.24 11.08
N GLU A 57 11.46 -15.83 11.15
CA GLU A 57 11.80 -14.40 11.20
C GLU A 57 11.42 -13.64 9.92
N LYS A 58 11.69 -14.23 8.75
CA LYS A 58 11.29 -13.64 7.47
C LYS A 58 9.77 -13.54 7.33
N LEU A 59 9.03 -14.57 7.75
CA LEU A 59 7.57 -14.56 7.80
C LEU A 59 7.02 -13.49 8.75
N LYS A 60 7.63 -13.29 9.93
CA LYS A 60 7.23 -12.20 10.85
C LYS A 60 7.39 -10.83 10.19
N ARG A 61 8.48 -10.60 9.46
CA ARG A 61 8.69 -9.34 8.69
C ARG A 61 7.62 -9.14 7.62
N VAL A 62 7.30 -10.19 6.86
CA VAL A 62 6.21 -10.17 5.87
C VAL A 62 4.88 -9.83 6.51
N PHE A 63 4.58 -10.41 7.67
CA PHE A 63 3.34 -10.16 8.39
C PHE A 63 3.24 -8.70 8.86
N ILE A 64 4.33 -8.14 9.39
CA ILE A 64 4.40 -6.73 9.78
C ILE A 64 4.17 -5.82 8.56
N CYS A 65 4.83 -6.10 7.43
CA CYS A 65 4.63 -5.35 6.20
C CYS A 65 3.17 -5.42 5.72
N ALA A 66 2.55 -6.60 5.77
CA ALA A 66 1.16 -6.78 5.38
C ALA A 66 0.21 -5.97 6.28
N VAL A 67 0.44 -5.95 7.60
CA VAL A 67 -0.36 -5.16 8.56
C VAL A 67 -0.23 -3.67 8.28
N ILE A 68 0.97 -3.16 8.02
CA ILE A 68 1.19 -1.73 7.70
C ILE A 68 0.46 -1.35 6.41
N ILE A 69 0.53 -2.19 5.38
CA ILE A 69 -0.16 -1.96 4.10
C ILE A 69 -1.68 -1.99 4.30
N ALA A 70 -2.20 -2.94 5.07
CA ALA A 70 -3.62 -3.02 5.38
C ALA A 70 -4.12 -1.80 6.19
N ALA A 71 -3.36 -1.37 7.20
CA ALA A 71 -3.65 -0.17 7.97
C ALA A 71 -3.62 1.09 7.10
N THR A 72 -2.63 1.20 6.21
CA THR A 72 -2.53 2.30 5.24
C THR A 72 -3.72 2.31 4.27
N GLY A 73 -4.12 1.14 3.77
CA GLY A 73 -5.30 1.00 2.92
C GLY A 73 -6.59 1.42 3.61
N ALA A 74 -6.82 0.98 4.85
CA ALA A 74 -7.97 1.37 5.65
C ALA A 74 -8.00 2.88 5.94
N PHE A 75 -6.85 3.48 6.23
CA PHE A 75 -6.71 4.93 6.42
C PHE A 75 -7.02 5.72 5.15
N ILE A 76 -6.50 5.30 3.99
CA ILE A 76 -6.81 5.94 2.71
C ILE A 76 -8.31 5.82 2.43
N GLN A 77 -8.91 4.65 2.67
CA GLN A 77 -10.33 4.45 2.43
C GLN A 77 -11.19 5.36 3.31
N LEU A 78 -10.83 5.51 4.60
CA LEU A 78 -11.44 6.49 5.51
C LEU A 78 -11.25 7.94 5.02
N ALA A 79 -10.03 8.33 4.63
CA ALA A 79 -9.72 9.68 4.15
C ALA A 79 -10.47 10.01 2.85
N THR A 80 -10.60 9.05 1.92
CA THR A 80 -11.40 9.22 0.70
C THR A 80 -12.90 9.27 0.97
N GLY A 81 -13.39 8.51 1.95
CA GLY A 81 -14.80 8.56 2.36
C GLY A 81 -15.17 9.90 3.01
N LEU A 82 -14.29 10.42 3.87
CA LEU A 82 -14.45 11.74 4.48
C LEU A 82 -14.32 12.87 3.45
N GLY A 83 -13.36 12.80 2.53
CA GLY A 83 -13.17 13.79 1.47
C GLY A 83 -14.23 13.79 0.38
N GLY A 84 -15.07 12.76 0.29
CA GLY A 84 -16.26 12.71 -0.58
C GLY A 84 -17.56 13.17 0.10
N MET A 85 -17.54 13.36 1.43
CA MET A 85 -18.67 13.87 2.21
C MET A 85 -18.65 15.41 2.39
N ILE A 86 -17.55 16.08 2.01
CA ILE A 86 -17.39 17.55 1.96
C ILE A 86 -17.36 18.00 0.51
#